data_AF-A0A212TGV1-F1
#
_entry.id   AF-A0A212TGV1-F1
#
_cell.length_a   1.000
_cell.length_b   1.000
_cell.length_c   1.000
_cell.angle_alpha   90.00
_cell.angle_beta   90.00
_cell.angle_gamma   90.00
#
_symmetry.space_group_name_H-M   'P 1'
#
loop_
_entity.id
_entity.type
_entity.pdbx_description
1 polymer ?
#
loop_
_entity_poly.entity_id
_entity_poly.type
_entity_poly.pdbx_seq_one_letter_code
_entity_poly.pdbx_strand_id
1 'polypeptide(L)'
;MLGSIDRRIPMPLKQLAAEAPLNRLFAQAISDGEFDDFEGRRIRQEVNGGQPGITIGFWAGRLRVIDGTWEATIRGSLAAFKTLAERRQDPDQLFFQRHLIIESDTELGLAPKKSVG
;
A
#
# COMPACT_ATOMS: atom_id res chain seq x y z
N MET A 1 -10.36 3.92 -21.84
CA MET A 1 -9.75 5.23 -22.18
C MET A 1 -9.11 5.89 -20.96
N LEU A 2 -8.32 5.15 -20.17
CA LEU A 2 -7.62 5.64 -18.95
C LEU A 2 -6.10 5.40 -18.98
N GLY A 3 -5.59 4.65 -19.96
CA GLY A 3 -4.17 4.24 -20.03
C GLY A 3 -3.18 5.31 -20.47
N SER A 4 -3.64 6.46 -20.97
CA SER A 4 -2.75 7.47 -21.58
C SER A 4 -2.27 8.56 -20.63
N ILE A 5 -2.90 8.72 -19.46
CA ILE A 5 -2.56 9.76 -18.48
C ILE A 5 -1.34 9.34 -17.63
N ASP A 6 -1.19 8.04 -17.38
CA ASP A 6 -0.22 7.53 -16.41
C ASP A 6 1.26 7.66 -16.86
N ARG A 7 1.50 7.76 -18.18
CA ARG A 7 2.85 7.75 -18.76
C ARG A 7 3.55 9.11 -18.79
N ARG A 8 2.86 10.21 -18.47
CA ARG A 8 3.42 11.59 -18.58
C ARG A 8 3.62 12.31 -17.26
N ILE A 9 3.12 11.78 -16.15
CA ILE A 9 3.30 12.42 -14.85
C ILE A 9 4.68 12.00 -14.33
N PRO A 10 5.64 12.95 -14.18
CA PRO A 10 6.94 12.64 -13.60
C PRO A 10 6.76 12.04 -12.20
N MET A 11 7.55 11.03 -11.87
CA MET A 11 7.47 10.36 -10.58
C MET A 11 7.48 11.33 -9.37
N PRO A 12 8.26 12.43 -9.36
CA PRO A 12 8.21 13.42 -8.29
C PRO A 12 6.84 14.07 -8.09
N LEU A 13 6.07 14.24 -9.17
CA LEU A 13 4.72 14.77 -9.10
C LEU A 13 3.74 13.70 -8.59
N LYS A 14 3.94 12.43 -8.94
CA LYS A 14 3.21 11.30 -8.34
C LYS A 14 3.49 11.18 -6.84
N GLN A 15 4.75 11.34 -6.43
CA GLN A 15 5.18 11.34 -5.04
C GLN A 15 4.48 12.46 -4.25
N LEU A 16 4.58 13.71 -4.72
CA LEU A 16 3.96 14.84 -4.03
C LEU A 16 2.42 14.71 -3.94
N ALA A 17 1.78 14.25 -5.01
CA ALA A 17 0.33 14.10 -5.06
C ALA A 17 -0.19 12.94 -4.21
N ALA A 18 0.60 11.87 -4.02
CA ALA A 18 0.18 10.68 -3.28
C ALA A 18 0.63 10.66 -1.82
N GLU A 19 1.84 11.14 -1.50
CA GLU A 19 2.39 11.07 -0.14
C GLU A 19 1.61 11.92 0.86
N ALA A 20 1.25 13.16 0.51
CA ALA A 20 0.51 14.05 1.40
C ALA A 20 -0.86 13.48 1.81
N PRO A 21 -1.73 13.03 0.88
CA PRO A 21 -2.98 12.40 1.28
C PRO A 21 -2.76 11.08 2.02
N LEU A 22 -1.78 10.25 1.65
CA LEU A 22 -1.48 9.00 2.37
C LEU A 22 -1.09 9.26 3.83
N ASN A 23 -0.14 10.17 4.08
CA ASN A 23 0.28 10.48 5.45
C ASN A 23 -0.85 11.12 6.27
N ARG A 24 -1.75 11.90 5.65
CA ARG A 24 -2.92 12.46 6.35
C ARG A 24 -3.93 11.36 6.72
N LEU A 25 -4.20 10.47 5.78
CA LEU A 25 -5.15 9.38 5.93
C LEU A 25 -4.72 8.38 7.01
N PHE A 26 -3.42 8.07 7.05
CA PHE A 26 -2.83 7.15 8.00
C PHE A 26 -2.21 7.84 9.22
N ALA A 27 -2.38 9.15 9.39
CA ALA A 27 -1.75 9.91 10.47
C ALA A 27 -1.99 9.30 11.86
N GLN A 28 -3.23 8.84 12.12
CA GLN A 28 -3.59 8.22 13.39
C GLN A 28 -2.88 6.86 13.57
N ALA A 29 -2.92 5.98 12.56
CA ALA A 29 -2.22 4.68 12.63
C ALA A 29 -0.70 4.82 12.75
N ILE A 30 -0.11 5.83 12.08
CA ILE A 30 1.31 6.17 12.22
C ILE A 30 1.60 6.63 13.66
N SER A 31 0.74 7.50 14.23
CA SER A 31 0.90 7.96 15.61
C SER A 31 0.69 6.85 16.64
N ASP A 32 -0.14 5.86 16.32
CA ASP A 32 -0.43 4.71 17.17
C ASP A 32 0.63 3.59 17.04
N GLY A 33 1.67 3.79 16.19
CA GLY A 33 2.78 2.85 16.01
C GLY A 33 2.46 1.65 15.12
N GLU A 34 1.30 1.63 14.45
CA GLU A 34 0.87 0.50 13.60
C GLU A 34 1.82 0.26 12.40
N PHE A 35 2.62 1.26 12.04
CA PHE A 35 3.58 1.19 10.93
C PHE A 35 5.03 0.86 11.36
N ASP A 36 5.31 0.72 12.66
CA ASP A 36 6.69 0.54 13.16
C ASP A 36 7.33 -0.75 12.62
N ASP A 37 6.55 -1.83 12.49
CA ASP A 37 6.98 -3.10 11.87
C ASP A 37 7.27 -3.00 10.35
N PHE A 38 6.93 -1.86 9.73
CA PHE A 38 7.15 -1.55 8.33
C PHE A 38 8.31 -0.58 8.10
N GLU A 39 8.97 -0.09 9.14
CA GLU A 39 10.15 0.78 9.01
C GLU A 39 11.24 0.08 8.18
N GLY A 40 11.75 0.76 7.16
CA GLY A 40 12.74 0.17 6.25
C GLY A 40 12.17 -0.68 5.12
N ARG A 41 10.89 -1.06 5.20
CA ARG A 41 10.27 -2.01 4.29
C ARG A 41 9.59 -1.32 3.10
N ARG A 42 9.47 -2.07 2.01
CA ARG A 42 8.96 -1.56 0.72
C ARG A 42 7.85 -2.44 0.18
N ILE A 43 6.68 -1.83 -0.02
CA ILE A 43 5.49 -2.52 -0.50
C ILE A 43 5.00 -1.84 -1.77
N ARG A 44 4.80 -2.62 -2.82
CA ARG A 44 4.18 -2.16 -4.06
C ARG A 44 2.66 -2.28 -3.97
N GLN A 45 1.94 -1.26 -4.40
CA GLN A 45 0.49 -1.28 -4.55
C GLN A 45 0.13 -1.27 -6.03
N GLU A 46 -0.67 -2.23 -6.48
CA GLU A 46 -1.14 -2.33 -7.86
C GLU A 46 -2.67 -2.33 -7.92
N VAL A 47 -3.22 -1.60 -8.89
CA VAL A 47 -4.67 -1.43 -9.03
C VAL A 47 -5.18 -2.15 -10.28
N ASN A 48 -6.32 -2.85 -10.17
CA ASN A 48 -7.05 -3.45 -11.29
C ASN A 48 -6.24 -4.45 -12.14
N GLY A 49 -5.62 -5.45 -11.51
CA GLY A 49 -5.05 -6.60 -12.22
C GLY A 49 -3.61 -6.45 -12.69
N GLY A 50 -2.89 -5.42 -12.22
CA GLY A 50 -1.45 -5.30 -12.41
C GLY A 50 -1.00 -3.85 -12.59
N GLN A 51 0.02 -3.64 -13.41
CA GLN A 51 0.63 -2.33 -13.63
C GLN A 51 -0.34 -1.34 -14.30
N PRO A 52 -0.27 -0.03 -13.97
CA PRO A 52 0.76 0.63 -13.15
C PRO A 52 0.54 0.48 -11.64
N GLY A 53 1.64 0.50 -10.89
CA GLY A 53 1.65 0.46 -9.42
C GLY A 53 2.63 1.45 -8.82
N ILE A 54 2.43 1.79 -7.55
CA ILE A 54 3.34 2.66 -6.77
C ILE A 54 4.03 1.84 -5.69
N THR A 55 5.31 2.08 -5.45
CA THR A 55 6.01 1.50 -4.30
C THR A 55 5.99 2.50 -3.16
N ILE A 56 5.55 2.07 -2.00
CA ILE A 56 5.50 2.84 -0.77
C ILE A 56 6.46 2.19 0.21
N GLY A 57 7.23 3.01 0.93
CA GLY A 57 7.92 2.55 2.13
C GLY A 57 7.72 3.51 3.29
N PHE A 58 8.15 3.08 4.46
CA PHE A 58 7.99 3.81 5.71
C PHE A 58 9.37 4.13 6.31
N TRP A 59 9.63 5.42 6.52
CA TRP A 59 10.86 5.89 7.18
C TRP A 59 10.63 7.13 8.02
N ALA A 60 11.18 7.10 9.23
CA ALA A 60 11.14 8.22 10.16
C ALA A 60 9.72 8.74 10.39
N GLY A 61 8.77 7.82 10.59
CA GLY A 61 7.37 8.15 10.88
C GLY A 61 6.60 8.70 9.68
N ARG A 62 7.03 8.41 8.44
CA ARG A 62 6.38 8.90 7.21
C ARG A 62 6.31 7.85 6.12
N LEU A 63 5.16 7.76 5.49
CA LEU A 63 4.97 7.03 4.24
C LEU A 63 5.58 7.84 3.09
N ARG A 64 6.38 7.18 2.25
CA ARG A 64 7.03 7.79 1.09
C ARG A 64 6.80 6.93 -0.13
N VAL A 65 6.47 7.57 -1.24
CA VAL A 65 6.41 6.91 -2.53
C VAL A 65 7.82 6.90 -3.08
N ILE A 66 8.33 5.73 -3.45
CA ILE A 66 9.72 5.55 -3.88
C ILE A 66 9.78 4.73 -5.16
N ASP A 67 10.88 4.86 -5.89
CA ASP A 67 11.26 3.92 -6.92
C ASP A 67 12.25 2.90 -6.34
N GLY A 68 12.20 1.65 -6.82
CA GLY A 68 13.11 0.59 -6.39
C GLY A 68 12.42 -0.75 -6.22
N THR A 69 13.18 -1.75 -5.79
CA THR A 69 12.68 -3.09 -5.45
C THR A 69 11.77 -3.04 -4.23
N TRP A 70 10.74 -3.88 -4.23
CA TRP A 70 9.79 -4.07 -3.15
C TRP A 70 9.87 -5.52 -2.64
N GLU A 71 9.40 -5.74 -1.42
CA GLU A 71 9.39 -7.07 -0.78
C GLU A 71 8.04 -7.77 -0.94
N ALA A 72 6.97 -6.99 -1.11
CA ALA A 72 5.63 -7.49 -1.30
C ALA A 72 4.82 -6.57 -2.21
N THR A 73 3.83 -7.13 -2.89
CA THR A 73 2.84 -6.44 -3.70
C THR A 73 1.46 -6.63 -3.10
N ILE A 74 0.75 -5.54 -2.82
CA ILE A 74 -0.67 -5.54 -2.49
C ILE A 74 -1.45 -5.19 -3.76
N ARG A 75 -2.34 -6.08 -4.19
CA ARG A 75 -3.19 -5.91 -5.38
C ARG A 75 -4.65 -5.73 -4.97
N GLY A 76 -5.36 -4.85 -5.66
CA GLY A 76 -6.78 -4.62 -5.39
C GLY A 76 -7.46 -3.69 -6.38
N SER A 77 -8.78 -3.52 -6.23
CA SER A 77 -9.48 -2.45 -6.95
C SER A 77 -9.26 -1.10 -6.27
N LEU A 78 -9.38 0.00 -7.02
CA LEU A 78 -9.31 1.35 -6.45
C LEU A 78 -10.37 1.55 -5.34
N ALA A 79 -11.53 0.91 -5.50
CA ALA A 79 -12.60 0.92 -4.50
C ALA A 79 -12.16 0.23 -3.20
N ALA A 80 -11.45 -0.90 -3.27
CA ALA A 80 -10.93 -1.60 -2.09
C ALA A 80 -9.90 -0.74 -1.33
N PHE A 81 -8.95 -0.12 -2.05
CA PHE A 81 -8.00 0.81 -1.43
C PHE A 81 -8.68 2.04 -0.83
N LYS A 82 -9.73 2.57 -1.47
CA LYS A 82 -10.53 3.68 -0.92
C LYS A 82 -11.26 3.28 0.37
N THR A 83 -11.81 2.07 0.44
CA THR A 83 -12.47 1.56 1.64
C THR A 83 -11.49 1.41 2.80
N LEU A 84 -10.28 0.90 2.54
CA LEU A 84 -9.20 0.79 3.53
C LEU A 84 -8.75 2.16 4.02
N ALA A 85 -8.54 3.08 3.07
CA ALA A 85 -8.19 4.47 3.33
C ALA A 85 -9.20 5.14 4.27
N GLU A 86 -10.48 5.05 3.95
CA GLU A 86 -11.56 5.65 4.74
C GLU A 86 -11.85 4.88 6.04
N ARG A 87 -11.05 3.85 6.39
CA ARG A 87 -11.27 2.93 7.51
C ARG A 87 -12.71 2.39 7.57
N ARG A 88 -13.36 2.25 6.41
CA ARG A 88 -14.74 1.76 6.31
C ARG A 88 -14.83 0.26 6.48
N GLN A 89 -13.76 -0.45 6.14
CA GLN A 89 -13.57 -1.88 6.41
C GLN A 89 -12.13 -2.12 6.83
N ASP A 90 -11.95 -3.06 7.75
CA ASP A 90 -10.62 -3.50 8.17
C ASP A 90 -9.87 -4.17 7.00
N PRO A 91 -8.54 -3.98 6.93
CA PRO A 91 -7.71 -4.63 5.91
C PRO A 91 -7.91 -6.14 5.91
N ASP A 92 -8.03 -6.76 7.09
CA ASP A 92 -8.29 -8.19 7.24
C ASP A 92 -9.55 -8.63 6.49
N GLN A 93 -10.66 -7.89 6.63
CA GLN A 93 -11.91 -8.22 5.93
C GLN A 93 -11.75 -8.14 4.40
N LEU A 94 -10.98 -7.17 3.91
CA LEU A 94 -10.70 -7.01 2.48
C LEU A 94 -9.82 -8.15 1.94
N PHE A 95 -8.86 -8.63 2.73
CA PHE A 95 -8.06 -9.82 2.38
C PHE A 95 -8.90 -11.11 2.43
N PHE A 96 -9.74 -11.29 3.46
CA PHE A 96 -10.64 -12.45 3.57
C PHE A 96 -11.64 -12.52 2.41
N GLN A 97 -12.17 -11.37 1.97
CA GLN A 97 -13.07 -11.26 0.82
C GLN A 97 -12.34 -11.28 -0.53
N ARG A 98 -11.00 -11.38 -0.54
CA ARG A 98 -10.15 -11.34 -1.75
C ARG A 98 -10.33 -10.06 -2.57
N HIS A 99 -10.80 -8.99 -1.92
CA HIS A 99 -10.83 -7.64 -2.49
C HIS A 99 -9.42 -7.01 -2.52
N LEU A 100 -8.57 -7.43 -1.59
CA LEU A 100 -7.13 -7.21 -1.60
C LEU A 100 -6.39 -8.55 -1.59
N ILE A 101 -5.23 -8.61 -2.23
CA ILE A 101 -4.34 -9.78 -2.30
C ILE A 101 -2.93 -9.30 -1.95
N ILE A 102 -2.20 -10.05 -1.13
CA ILE A 102 -0.76 -9.82 -0.87
C ILE A 102 0.04 -10.92 -1.56
N GLU A 103 1.00 -10.52 -2.39
CA GLU A 103 1.99 -11.40 -3.01
C GLU A 103 3.35 -11.00 -2.47
N SER A 104 4.06 -11.90 -1.78
CA SER A 104 5.44 -11.64 -1.35
C SER A 104 6.38 -11.97 -2.51
N ASP A 105 7.30 -11.07 -2.85
CA ASP A 105 8.24 -11.22 -3.99
C ASP A 105 9.47 -12.07 -3.59
N THR A 106 9.66 -12.26 -2.29
CA THR A 106 10.46 -13.35 -1.71
C THR A 106 9.56 -14.53 -1.38
N GLU A 107 10.03 -15.76 -1.57
CA GLU A 107 9.44 -17.04 -1.12
C GLU A 107 9.18 -17.14 0.41
N LEU A 108 9.12 -16.02 1.12
CA LEU A 108 8.67 -15.88 2.50
C LEU A 108 7.26 -15.30 2.45
N GLY A 109 6.28 -16.19 2.34
CA GLY A 109 4.89 -15.83 2.54
C GLY A 109 4.72 -15.11 3.88
N LEU A 110 4.10 -13.93 3.85
CA LEU A 110 3.47 -13.34 5.03
C LEU A 110 2.46 -14.36 5.56
N ALA A 111 2.89 -15.24 6.45
CA ALA A 111 1.97 -16.05 7.23
C ALA A 111 1.11 -15.07 8.05
N PRO A 112 -0.23 -15.11 7.96
CA PRO A 112 -1.04 -14.43 8.95
C PRO A 112 -0.74 -15.11 10.29
N LYS A 113 0.03 -14.44 11.15
CA LYS A 113 0.28 -14.91 12.51
C LYS A 113 -1.03 -14.76 13.28
N LYS A 114 -1.92 -15.73 13.14
CA LYS A 114 -3.07 -15.91 14.01
C LYS A 114 -2.53 -16.15 15.42
N SER A 115 -2.78 -15.22 16.33
CA SER A 115 -2.60 -15.42 17.76
C SER A 115 -3.38 -16.66 18.18
N VAL A 116 -2.67 -17.59 18.82
CA VAL A 116 -3.25 -18.68 19.58
C VAL A 116 -4.04 -18.07 20.74
N GLY A 117 -5.31 -18.46 20.85
CA GLY A 117 -6.19 -18.29 21.99
C GLY A 117 -7.05 -19.52 22.12
#